data_AF-A0A933HSA9-F1
#
_entry.id   AF-A0A933HSA9-F1
#
_cell.length_a   1.000
_cell.length_b   1.000
_cell.length_c   1.000
_cell.angle_alpha   90.00
_cell.angle_beta   90.00
_cell.angle_gamma   90.00
#
_symmetry.space_group_name_H-M   'P 1'
#
loop_
_entity.id
_entity.type
_entity.pdbx_description
1 polymer ?
#
loop_
_entity_poly.entity_id
_entity_poly.type
_entity_poly.pdbx_seq_one_letter_code
_entity_poly.pdbx_strand_id
1 'polypeptide(L)'
;MFARLPQRAASGDEAIRMVWEMAREEREKREARNEKQREVLASLPEAVRAAIEARDNDAYRAAMQQLAPEHANAIQQKLREAGIIGGGESSGSDMARVLQEFDPLLRAIAAVANGDETEKQEIEATLANLEEKGWHLASPVQRIWNGERDAALLTEGLDEQDRALVKRILEYLSPDPSPTRRGE
;
A
#
# COMPACT_ATOMS: atom_id res chain seq x y z
N MET A 1 35.63 -31.73 -23.76
CA MET A 1 34.29 -31.96 -23.20
C MET A 1 33.73 -30.61 -22.77
N PHE A 2 32.59 -30.22 -23.35
CA PHE A 2 31.83 -28.97 -23.14
C PHE A 2 31.66 -28.65 -21.63
N ALA A 3 32.14 -27.53 -21.10
CA ALA A 3 31.69 -26.13 -21.20
C ALA A 3 30.70 -25.70 -20.08
N ARG A 4 31.15 -24.71 -19.28
CA ARG A 4 30.41 -23.63 -18.57
C ARG A 4 29.59 -23.98 -17.31
N LEU A 5 30.14 -23.57 -16.17
CA LEU A 5 29.40 -22.98 -15.03
C LEU A 5 28.85 -21.58 -15.46
N PRO A 6 27.80 -20.97 -14.84
CA PRO A 6 27.71 -20.79 -13.37
C PRO A 6 26.30 -20.71 -12.72
N GLN A 7 26.31 -20.70 -11.38
CA GLN A 7 25.36 -20.05 -10.46
C GLN A 7 23.93 -19.80 -10.98
N ARG A 8 22.98 -20.66 -10.60
CA ARG A 8 21.60 -20.21 -10.44
C ARG A 8 21.61 -19.17 -9.31
N ALA A 9 21.33 -17.93 -9.67
CA ALA A 9 21.03 -16.85 -8.75
C ALA A 9 20.04 -17.33 -7.68
N ALA A 10 20.16 -16.83 -6.45
CA ALA A 10 19.07 -16.88 -5.49
C ALA A 10 17.82 -16.32 -6.20
N SER A 11 16.90 -17.21 -6.57
CA SER A 11 15.90 -16.94 -7.60
C SER A 11 14.94 -15.85 -7.12
N GLY A 12 14.59 -14.96 -8.05
CA GLY A 12 13.50 -14.00 -7.86
C GLY A 12 12.22 -14.65 -7.31
N ASP A 13 11.99 -15.93 -7.59
CA ASP A 13 10.95 -16.81 -7.01
C ASP A 13 10.85 -16.81 -5.47
N GLU A 14 11.95 -16.88 -4.73
CA GLU A 14 11.91 -16.94 -3.25
C GLU A 14 11.63 -15.56 -2.67
N ALA A 15 12.25 -14.53 -3.24
CA ALA A 15 11.98 -13.14 -2.89
C ALA A 15 10.52 -12.79 -3.21
N ILE A 16 10.02 -13.23 -4.36
CA ILE A 16 8.61 -13.18 -4.72
C ILE A 16 7.84 -13.86 -3.61
N ARG A 17 8.01 -15.15 -3.30
CA ARG A 17 7.23 -15.88 -2.26
C ARG A 17 7.22 -15.27 -0.86
N MET A 18 8.34 -14.73 -0.37
CA MET A 18 8.38 -14.12 0.98
C MET A 18 7.49 -12.86 1.08
N VAL A 19 7.30 -12.14 -0.04
CA VAL A 19 6.36 -11.01 -0.15
C VAL A 19 4.91 -11.46 0.09
N TRP A 20 4.57 -12.73 -0.16
CA TRP A 20 3.20 -13.28 -0.15
C TRP A 20 2.78 -13.70 1.23
N GLU A 21 3.75 -14.10 2.06
CA GLU A 21 3.52 -14.41 3.46
C GLU A 21 3.38 -13.11 4.27
N MET A 22 4.17 -12.09 3.93
CA MET A 22 4.12 -10.79 4.59
C MET A 22 2.92 -9.93 4.17
N ALA A 23 2.56 -9.88 2.88
CA ALA A 23 1.36 -9.18 2.41
C ALA A 23 0.07 -9.76 3.01
N ARG A 24 0.07 -11.06 3.30
CA ARG A 24 -1.03 -11.76 4.00
C ARG A 24 -1.11 -11.31 5.47
N GLU A 25 -0.01 -11.39 6.20
CA GLU A 25 0.03 -10.95 7.60
C GLU A 25 -0.31 -9.46 7.74
N GLU A 26 0.17 -8.62 6.84
CA GLU A 26 -0.08 -7.18 6.88
C GLU A 26 -1.55 -6.85 6.64
N ARG A 27 -2.26 -7.55 5.75
CA ARG A 27 -3.69 -7.31 5.51
C ARG A 27 -4.55 -7.82 6.68
N GLU A 28 -4.26 -9.00 7.24
CA GLU A 28 -4.96 -9.49 8.44
C GLU A 28 -4.75 -8.55 9.63
N LYS A 29 -3.50 -8.08 9.84
CA LYS A 29 -3.20 -7.07 10.87
C LYS A 29 -3.91 -5.74 10.61
N ARG A 30 -4.14 -5.39 9.35
CA ARG A 30 -4.84 -4.15 8.96
C ARG A 30 -6.34 -4.25 9.05
N GLU A 31 -6.94 -5.37 8.69
CA GLU A 31 -8.37 -5.59 8.89
C GLU A 31 -8.68 -5.58 10.39
N ALA A 32 -7.84 -6.25 11.19
CA ALA A 32 -7.88 -6.16 12.65
C ALA A 32 -7.62 -4.72 13.15
N ARG A 33 -6.70 -3.96 12.51
CA ARG A 33 -6.46 -2.55 12.85
C ARG A 33 -7.65 -1.68 12.49
N ASN A 34 -8.27 -1.85 11.33
CA ASN A 34 -9.43 -1.09 10.86
C ASN A 34 -10.65 -1.39 11.73
N GLU A 35 -10.84 -2.66 12.10
CA GLU A 35 -11.86 -3.08 13.06
C GLU A 35 -11.61 -2.43 14.42
N LYS A 36 -10.38 -2.51 14.94
CA LYS A 36 -9.98 -1.83 16.18
C LYS A 36 -10.13 -0.31 16.08
N GLN A 37 -9.89 0.27 14.91
CA GLN A 37 -10.06 1.69 14.63
C GLN A 37 -11.54 2.07 14.65
N ARG A 38 -12.42 1.23 14.08
CA ARG A 38 -13.88 1.39 14.14
C ARG A 38 -14.43 1.22 15.55
N GLU A 39 -13.94 0.25 16.32
CA GLU A 39 -14.27 0.09 17.75
C GLU A 39 -13.82 1.30 18.56
N VAL A 40 -12.60 1.77 18.34
CA VAL A 40 -12.09 2.97 18.99
C VAL A 40 -12.97 4.16 18.64
N LEU A 41 -13.28 4.41 17.36
CA LEU A 41 -14.18 5.47 16.90
C LEU A 41 -15.60 5.34 17.48
N ALA A 42 -16.12 4.13 17.66
CA ALA A 42 -17.42 3.87 18.28
C ALA A 42 -17.40 4.12 19.80
N SER A 43 -16.24 3.96 20.45
CA SER A 43 -16.04 4.24 21.87
C SER A 43 -15.78 5.72 22.18
N LEU A 44 -15.60 6.57 21.16
CA LEU A 44 -15.35 8.00 21.34
C LEU A 44 -16.64 8.80 21.60
N PRO A 45 -16.53 9.94 22.30
CA PRO A 45 -17.61 10.91 22.38
C PRO A 45 -18.00 11.41 20.98
N GLU A 46 -19.29 11.61 20.74
CA GLU A 46 -19.83 12.04 19.44
C GLU A 46 -19.14 13.31 18.91
N ALA A 47 -18.85 14.27 19.79
CA ALA A 47 -18.14 15.51 19.45
C ALA A 47 -16.73 15.27 18.88
N VAL A 48 -16.00 14.28 19.41
CA VAL A 48 -14.65 13.94 18.94
C VAL A 48 -14.72 13.16 17.62
N ARG A 49 -15.69 12.24 17.49
CA ARG A 49 -15.90 11.48 16.25
C ARG A 49 -16.26 12.41 15.08
N ALA A 50 -17.25 13.29 15.28
CA ALA A 50 -17.69 14.24 14.27
C ALA A 50 -16.55 15.17 13.81
N ALA A 51 -15.69 15.61 14.74
CA ALA A 51 -14.52 16.43 14.41
C ALA A 51 -13.48 15.68 13.55
N ILE A 52 -13.24 14.39 13.83
CA ILE A 52 -12.33 13.54 13.02
C ILE A 52 -12.90 13.30 11.63
N GLU A 53 -14.20 13.00 11.53
CA GLU A 53 -14.91 12.80 10.25
C GLU A 53 -14.90 14.06 9.39
N ALA A 54 -15.13 15.22 10.01
CA ALA A 54 -15.05 16.53 9.35
C ALA A 54 -13.62 16.98 9.04
N ARG A 55 -12.59 16.26 9.53
CA ARG A 55 -11.18 16.70 9.56
C ARG A 55 -11.00 18.11 10.15
N ASP A 56 -11.86 18.46 11.11
CA ASP A 56 -11.89 19.79 11.72
C ASP A 56 -11.05 19.79 13.00
N ASN A 57 -9.87 20.42 12.91
CA ASN A 57 -8.93 20.51 14.02
C ASN A 57 -9.42 21.42 15.15
N ASP A 58 -10.23 22.45 14.83
CA ASP A 58 -10.72 23.39 15.82
C ASP A 58 -11.85 22.76 16.64
N ALA A 59 -12.79 22.09 15.95
CA ALA A 59 -13.83 21.29 16.59
C ALA A 59 -13.23 20.15 17.43
N TYR A 60 -12.17 19.49 16.95
CA TYR A 60 -11.46 18.46 17.73
C TYR A 60 -10.89 19.05 19.01
N ARG A 61 -10.20 20.19 18.92
CA ARG A 61 -9.61 20.87 20.08
C ARG A 61 -10.67 21.32 21.08
N ALA A 62 -11.79 21.88 20.60
CA ALA A 62 -12.91 22.30 21.45
C ALA A 62 -13.56 21.11 22.16
N ALA A 63 -13.81 20.01 21.44
CA ALA A 63 -14.33 18.77 22.02
C ALA A 63 -13.40 18.23 23.12
N MET A 64 -12.08 18.31 22.92
CA MET A 64 -11.09 17.87 23.90
C MET A 64 -10.99 18.80 25.12
N GLN A 65 -11.25 20.10 24.97
CA GLN A 65 -11.28 21.06 26.09
C GLN A 65 -12.52 20.92 26.97
N GLN A 66 -13.62 20.41 26.42
CA GLN A 66 -14.83 20.11 27.18
C GLN A 66 -14.71 18.82 28.01
N LEU A 67 -13.69 17.99 27.73
CA LEU A 67 -13.41 16.76 28.46
C LEU A 67 -12.43 17.03 29.62
N ALA A 68 -12.55 16.23 30.68
CA ALA A 68 -11.55 16.22 31.74
C ALA A 68 -10.17 15.82 31.17
N PRO A 69 -9.06 16.41 31.68
CA PRO A 69 -7.72 16.16 31.14
C PRO A 69 -7.32 14.67 31.17
N GLU A 70 -7.82 13.91 32.14
CA GLU A 70 -7.62 12.45 32.23
C GLU A 70 -8.31 11.71 31.08
N HIS A 71 -9.55 12.09 30.75
CA HIS A 71 -10.31 11.49 29.65
C HIS A 71 -9.75 11.91 28.30
N ALA A 72 -9.34 13.18 28.15
CA ALA A 72 -8.69 13.68 26.94
C ALA A 72 -7.39 12.92 26.65
N ASN A 73 -6.53 12.69 27.65
CA ASN A 73 -5.30 11.92 27.48
C ASN A 73 -5.58 10.45 27.11
N ALA A 74 -6.53 9.81 27.80
CA ALA A 74 -6.92 8.43 27.48
C ALA A 74 -7.44 8.30 26.03
N ILE A 75 -8.22 9.28 25.56
CA ILE A 75 -8.72 9.35 24.18
C ILE A 75 -7.58 9.58 23.20
N GLN A 76 -6.66 10.53 23.45
CA GLN A 76 -5.49 10.77 22.59
C GLN A 76 -4.60 9.53 22.48
N GLN A 77 -4.42 8.81 23.58
CA GLN A 77 -3.61 7.59 23.60
C GLN A 77 -4.27 6.49 22.76
N LYS A 78 -5.57 6.25 22.96
CA LYS A 78 -6.33 5.29 22.13
C LYS A 78 -6.32 5.66 20.65
N LEU A 79 -6.48 6.95 20.33
CA LEU A 79 -6.43 7.45 18.95
C LEU A 79 -5.05 7.27 18.31
N ARG A 80 -3.97 7.41 19.10
CA ARG A 80 -2.60 7.17 18.66
C ARG A 80 -2.30 5.67 18.47
N GLU A 81 -2.73 4.83 19.40
CA GLU A 81 -2.59 3.36 19.31
C GLU A 81 -3.37 2.78 18.13
N ALA A 82 -4.51 3.38 17.79
CA ALA A 82 -5.31 3.04 16.62
C ALA A 82 -4.77 3.66 15.32
N GLY A 83 -3.74 4.52 15.37
CA GLY A 83 -3.18 5.19 14.20
C GLY A 83 -4.07 6.27 13.57
N ILE A 84 -5.11 6.73 14.27
CA ILE A 84 -6.07 7.75 13.80
C ILE A 84 -5.47 9.16 13.89
N ILE A 85 -4.74 9.45 14.97
CA ILE A 85 -4.11 10.77 15.22
C ILE A 85 -2.62 10.55 15.49
N GLY A 86 -1.80 10.87 14.49
CA GLY A 86 -0.36 10.61 14.49
C GLY A 86 0.15 10.11 13.14
N GLY A 87 -0.45 10.56 12.04
CA GLY A 87 -0.03 10.21 10.69
C GLY A 87 1.40 10.68 10.42
N GLY A 88 2.25 9.75 10.00
CA GLY A 88 3.55 10.07 9.44
C GLY A 88 4.49 8.87 9.40
N GLU A 89 4.78 8.29 10.57
CA GLU A 89 5.94 7.40 10.66
C GLU A 89 5.60 5.93 10.39
N SER A 90 4.45 5.41 10.84
CA SER A 90 4.08 4.01 10.55
C SER A 90 3.49 3.83 9.15
N SER A 91 2.37 4.48 8.81
CA SER A 91 1.68 4.23 7.53
C SER A 91 2.53 4.51 6.28
N GLY A 92 3.42 5.50 6.32
CA GLY A 92 4.36 5.79 5.24
C GLY A 92 5.51 4.77 5.15
N SER A 93 6.04 4.35 6.30
CA SER A 93 7.09 3.32 6.35
C SER A 93 6.56 1.93 6.00
N ASP A 94 5.32 1.63 6.39
CA ASP A 94 4.63 0.38 6.04
C ASP A 94 4.45 0.29 4.52
N MET A 95 3.99 1.36 3.85
CA MET A 95 3.86 1.37 2.39
C MET A 95 5.22 1.37 1.68
N ALA A 96 6.23 2.08 2.21
CA ALA A 96 7.58 2.05 1.65
C ALA A 96 8.17 0.64 1.66
N ARG A 97 7.94 -0.12 2.74
CA ARG A 97 8.31 -1.53 2.85
C ARG A 97 7.56 -2.38 1.83
N VAL A 98 6.24 -2.23 1.73
CA VAL A 98 5.43 -2.93 0.71
C VAL A 98 5.94 -2.64 -0.70
N LEU A 99 6.21 -1.38 -1.05
CA LEU A 99 6.75 -1.02 -2.37
C LEU A 99 8.10 -1.66 -2.66
N GLN A 100 9.01 -1.70 -1.66
CA GLN A 100 10.31 -2.34 -1.79
C GLN A 100 10.20 -3.85 -1.97
N GLU A 101 9.25 -4.48 -1.28
CA GLU A 101 8.99 -5.90 -1.35
C GLU A 101 8.33 -6.30 -2.67
N PHE A 102 7.40 -5.51 -3.18
CA PHE A 102 6.77 -5.75 -4.47
C PHE A 102 7.66 -5.33 -5.65
N ASP A 103 8.73 -4.56 -5.43
CA ASP A 103 9.67 -4.08 -6.45
C ASP A 103 10.05 -5.10 -7.54
N PRO A 104 10.51 -6.33 -7.23
CA PRO A 104 10.82 -7.34 -8.24
C PRO A 104 9.61 -7.70 -9.12
N LEU A 105 8.42 -7.86 -8.53
CA LEU A 105 7.19 -8.16 -9.26
C LEU A 105 6.76 -6.98 -10.15
N LEU A 106 6.84 -5.75 -9.64
CA LEU A 106 6.47 -4.54 -10.40
C LEU A 106 7.38 -4.34 -11.62
N ARG A 107 8.68 -4.63 -11.48
CA ARG A 107 9.64 -4.60 -12.60
C ARG A 107 9.35 -5.68 -13.63
N ALA A 108 9.03 -6.90 -13.18
CA ALA A 108 8.68 -8.00 -14.09
C ALA A 108 7.40 -7.66 -14.89
N ILE A 109 6.38 -7.10 -14.23
CA ILE A 109 5.17 -6.59 -14.89
C ILE A 109 5.52 -5.52 -15.94
N ALA A 110 6.40 -4.59 -15.58
CA ALA A 110 6.84 -3.53 -16.49
C ALA A 110 7.64 -4.07 -17.69
N ALA A 111 8.44 -5.12 -17.48
CA ALA A 111 9.17 -5.80 -18.56
C ALA A 111 8.20 -6.46 -19.55
N VAL A 112 7.17 -7.16 -19.06
CA VAL A 112 6.11 -7.72 -19.92
C VAL A 112 5.39 -6.65 -20.72
N ALA A 113 5.08 -5.50 -20.11
CA ALA A 113 4.43 -4.40 -20.84
C ALA A 113 5.33 -3.74 -21.91
N ASN A 114 6.65 -3.95 -21.84
CA ASN A 114 7.62 -3.55 -22.87
C ASN A 114 7.87 -4.62 -23.93
N GLY A 115 7.23 -5.80 -23.82
CA GLY A 115 7.33 -6.89 -24.78
C GLY A 115 8.13 -8.11 -24.31
N ASP A 116 8.62 -8.13 -23.07
CA ASP A 116 9.27 -9.32 -22.50
C ASP A 116 8.23 -10.26 -21.87
N GLU A 117 7.57 -11.07 -22.70
CA GLU A 117 6.49 -11.97 -22.25
C GLU A 117 6.99 -13.25 -21.56
N THR A 118 8.30 -13.36 -21.26
CA THR A 118 8.93 -14.58 -20.74
C THR A 118 8.32 -15.04 -19.42
N GLU A 119 7.97 -14.09 -18.54
CA GLU A 119 7.44 -14.35 -17.19
C GLU A 119 5.93 -14.06 -17.08
N LYS A 120 5.25 -13.73 -18.19
CA LYS A 120 3.86 -13.28 -18.20
C LYS A 120 2.89 -14.27 -17.54
N GLN A 121 3.00 -15.56 -17.85
CA GLN A 121 2.11 -16.59 -17.29
C GLN A 121 2.25 -16.74 -15.77
N GLU A 122 3.48 -16.63 -15.26
CA GLU A 122 3.75 -16.75 -13.82
C GLU A 122 3.26 -15.50 -13.07
N ILE A 123 3.41 -14.34 -13.69
CA ILE A 123 2.86 -13.08 -13.17
C ILE A 123 1.32 -13.12 -13.17
N GLU A 124 0.67 -13.65 -14.21
CA GLU A 124 -0.79 -13.80 -14.22
C GLU A 124 -1.30 -14.72 -13.12
N ALA A 125 -0.65 -15.87 -12.93
CA ALA A 125 -0.97 -16.78 -11.81
C ALA A 125 -0.78 -16.09 -10.45
N THR A 126 0.25 -15.25 -10.34
CA THR A 126 0.52 -14.46 -9.14
C THR A 126 -0.56 -13.42 -8.88
N LEU A 127 -0.94 -12.66 -9.90
CA LEU A 127 -1.97 -11.64 -9.81
C LEU A 127 -3.33 -12.25 -9.46
N ALA A 128 -3.67 -13.42 -10.02
CA ALA A 128 -4.91 -14.12 -9.69
C ALA A 128 -4.96 -14.50 -8.19
N ASN A 129 -3.86 -15.01 -7.63
CA ASN A 129 -3.80 -15.35 -6.21
C ASN A 129 -3.81 -14.09 -5.30
N LEU A 130 -3.23 -12.99 -5.77
CA LEU A 130 -3.29 -11.70 -5.08
C LEU A 130 -4.72 -11.16 -5.04
N GLU A 131 -5.48 -11.31 -6.12
CA GLU A 131 -6.89 -10.91 -6.17
C GLU A 131 -7.75 -11.73 -5.20
N GLU A 132 -7.51 -13.04 -5.07
CA GLU A 132 -8.15 -13.89 -4.04
C GLU A 132 -7.84 -13.42 -2.60
N LYS A 133 -6.68 -12.79 -2.41
CA LYS A 133 -6.25 -12.20 -1.13
C LYS A 133 -6.68 -10.74 -0.96
N GLY A 134 -7.46 -10.22 -1.91
CA GLY A 134 -8.03 -8.88 -1.87
C GLY A 134 -7.07 -7.76 -2.28
N TRP A 135 -6.07 -8.07 -3.10
CA TRP A 135 -5.23 -7.09 -3.81
C TRP A 135 -5.71 -6.93 -5.25
N HIS A 136 -6.17 -5.75 -5.63
CA HIS A 136 -6.84 -5.53 -6.90
C HIS A 136 -5.89 -5.06 -8.01
N LEU A 137 -4.83 -5.83 -8.23
CA LEU A 137 -3.77 -5.50 -9.18
C LEU A 137 -3.90 -6.21 -10.54
N ALA A 138 -4.63 -7.32 -10.63
CA ALA A 138 -4.74 -8.06 -11.89
C ALA A 138 -5.38 -7.23 -13.00
N SER A 139 -6.50 -6.57 -12.69
CA SER A 139 -7.22 -5.68 -13.61
C SER A 139 -6.34 -4.52 -14.15
N PRO A 140 -5.71 -3.67 -13.32
CA PRO A 140 -4.86 -2.60 -13.82
C PRO A 140 -3.61 -3.11 -14.56
N VAL A 141 -3.02 -4.22 -14.14
CA VAL A 141 -1.86 -4.80 -14.85
C VAL A 141 -2.24 -5.30 -16.25
N GLN A 142 -3.37 -5.98 -16.41
CA GLN A 142 -3.86 -6.38 -17.73
C GLN A 142 -4.11 -5.18 -18.65
N ARG A 143 -4.70 -4.09 -18.11
CA ARG A 143 -4.89 -2.84 -18.86
C ARG A 143 -3.55 -2.23 -19.28
N ILE A 144 -2.56 -2.25 -18.39
CA ILE A 144 -1.18 -1.83 -18.70
C ILE A 144 -0.60 -2.69 -19.83
N TRP A 145 -0.75 -4.00 -19.81
CA TRP A 145 -0.28 -4.84 -20.93
C TRP A 145 -1.03 -4.58 -22.23
N ASN A 146 -2.28 -4.13 -22.16
CA ASN A 146 -3.06 -3.69 -23.32
C ASN A 146 -2.71 -2.27 -23.81
N GLY A 147 -1.74 -1.60 -23.18
CA GLY A 147 -1.25 -0.27 -23.57
C GLY A 147 -1.87 0.90 -22.81
N GLU A 148 -2.75 0.67 -21.85
CA GLU A 148 -3.29 1.74 -20.97
C GLU A 148 -2.16 2.29 -20.08
N ARG A 149 -1.97 3.60 -20.07
CA ARG A 149 -0.95 4.28 -19.23
C ARG A 149 -1.56 5.38 -18.37
N ASP A 150 -2.87 5.56 -18.41
CA ASP A 150 -3.55 6.57 -17.62
C ASP A 150 -3.67 6.14 -16.14
N ALA A 151 -2.93 6.82 -15.26
CA ALA A 151 -2.92 6.51 -13.84
C ALA A 151 -4.29 6.76 -13.16
N ALA A 152 -5.10 7.71 -13.64
CA ALA A 152 -6.40 7.97 -13.05
C ALA A 152 -7.37 6.82 -13.35
N LEU A 153 -7.39 6.35 -14.61
CA LEU A 153 -8.22 5.22 -15.02
C LEU A 153 -7.77 3.88 -14.44
N LEU A 154 -6.46 3.66 -14.32
CA LEU A 154 -5.91 2.43 -13.76
C LEU A 154 -6.07 2.34 -12.23
N THR A 155 -6.30 3.48 -11.57
CA THR A 155 -6.46 3.53 -10.10
C THR A 155 -7.88 3.82 -9.64
N GLU A 156 -8.83 3.77 -10.55
CA GLU A 156 -10.25 3.96 -10.26
C GLU A 156 -10.78 2.77 -9.44
N GLY A 157 -11.42 3.05 -8.30
CA GLY A 157 -11.95 2.02 -7.41
C GLY A 157 -10.92 1.25 -6.58
N LEU A 158 -9.62 1.57 -6.70
CA LEU A 158 -8.53 0.95 -5.94
C LEU A 158 -8.28 1.66 -4.60
N ASP A 159 -7.89 0.89 -3.59
CA ASP A 159 -7.42 1.40 -2.31
C ASP A 159 -6.04 2.07 -2.44
N GLU A 160 -5.71 2.99 -1.52
CA GLU A 160 -4.50 3.84 -1.58
C GLU A 160 -3.21 3.05 -1.87
N GLN A 161 -3.11 1.81 -1.39
CA GLN A 161 -1.96 0.93 -1.58
C GLN A 161 -1.90 0.32 -2.96
N ASP A 162 -3.01 -0.22 -3.46
CA ASP A 162 -3.12 -0.72 -4.84
C ASP A 162 -2.82 0.43 -5.81
N ARG A 163 -3.33 1.64 -5.52
CA ARG A 163 -3.01 2.85 -6.30
C ARG A 163 -1.51 3.15 -6.28
N ALA A 164 -0.85 3.03 -5.13
CA ALA A 164 0.59 3.27 -5.01
C ALA A 164 1.41 2.24 -5.80
N LEU A 165 1.03 0.96 -5.78
CA LEU A 165 1.68 -0.09 -6.56
C LEU A 165 1.50 0.12 -8.07
N VAL A 166 0.29 0.44 -8.52
CA VAL A 166 0.00 0.74 -9.94
C VAL A 166 0.79 1.95 -10.42
N LYS A 167 0.83 3.03 -9.63
CA LYS A 167 1.67 4.20 -9.94
C LYS A 167 3.14 3.82 -10.07
N ARG A 168 3.64 2.95 -9.18
CA ARG A 168 5.03 2.51 -9.22
C ARG A 168 5.36 1.71 -10.47
N ILE A 169 4.44 0.89 -10.98
CA ILE A 169 4.59 0.20 -12.28
C ILE A 169 4.67 1.21 -13.41
N LEU A 170 3.80 2.23 -13.40
CA LEU A 170 3.82 3.28 -14.42
C LEU A 170 5.13 4.08 -14.40
N GLU A 171 5.72 4.33 -13.22
CA GLU A 171 7.06 4.93 -13.10
C GLU A 171 8.16 4.09 -13.77
N TYR A 172 8.05 2.75 -13.75
CA TYR A 172 8.98 1.87 -14.47
C TYR A 172 8.78 1.89 -15.99
N LEU A 173 7.55 2.13 -16.45
CA LEU A 173 7.19 2.15 -17.87
C LEU A 173 7.41 3.51 -18.53
N SER A 174 7.30 4.57 -17.76
CA SER A 174 7.63 5.93 -18.15
C SER A 174 8.72 6.41 -17.19
N PRO A 175 10.00 6.17 -17.51
CA PRO A 175 11.08 6.84 -16.80
C PRO A 175 11.04 8.32 -17.17
N ASP A 176 10.09 9.07 -16.61
CA ASP A 176 10.21 10.52 -16.58
C ASP A 176 11.26 10.86 -15.51
N PRO A 177 12.39 11.49 -15.89
CA PRO A 177 13.39 11.85 -14.92
C PRO A 177 12.86 13.01 -14.06
N SER A 178 12.65 12.73 -12.77
CA SER A 178 12.79 13.63 -11.61
C SER A 178 11.49 13.99 -10.88
N PRO A 179 11.45 13.79 -9.54
CA PRO A 179 11.20 14.88 -8.64
C PRO A 179 12.52 15.66 -8.49
N THR A 180 12.55 16.88 -9.03
CA THR A 180 13.53 17.89 -8.65
C THR A 180 13.72 17.86 -7.13
N ARG A 181 14.93 17.52 -6.70
CA ARG A 181 15.48 17.88 -5.39
C ARG A 181 15.25 19.39 -5.20
N ARG A 182 14.25 19.76 -4.41
CA ARG A 182 13.91 21.13 -3.98
C ARG A 182 13.60 21.03 -2.47
N GLY A 183 14.24 21.71 -1.53
CA GLY A 183 15.41 22.58 -1.52
C GLY A 183 16.35 22.16 -0.35
N GLU A 184 17.63 22.48 -0.47
CA GLU A 184 18.31 23.53 0.32
C GLU A 184 18.54 23.16 1.79
#